data_AF-A0A7C2WFI0-F1
#
_entry.id   AF-A0A7C2WFI0-F1
#
_cell.length_a   1.000
_cell.length_b   1.000
_cell.length_c   1.000
_cell.angle_alpha   90.00
_cell.angle_beta   90.00
_cell.angle_gamma   90.00
#
_symmetry.space_group_name_H-M   'P 1'
#
loop_
_entity.id
_entity.type
_entity.pdbx_description
1 polymer ?
#
loop_
_entity_poly.entity_id
_entity_poly.type
_entity_poly.pdbx_seq_one_letter_code
_entity_poly.pdbx_strand_id
1 'polypeptide(L)'
;MVQVELIPDLSHCIETVAKREYQNLARNYFQAGKGDTEFEERVELLRSFLESADFRKLRKESEEYLLKGQNIKFILYPEDGQTKYKLVHF
;
A
#
# COMPACT_ATOMS: atom_id res chain seq x y z
N MET A 1 -6.44 2.70 14.82
CA MET A 1 -5.35 1.94 14.17
C MET A 1 -5.52 2.13 12.68
N VAL A 2 -4.61 2.89 12.06
CA VAL A 2 -4.67 3.22 10.64
C VAL A 2 -4.20 2.03 9.81
N GLN A 3 -4.90 1.75 8.71
CA GLN A 3 -4.57 0.68 7.77
C GLN A 3 -4.70 1.21 6.35
N VAL A 4 -3.88 0.72 5.42
CA VAL A 4 -4.00 1.03 4.00
C VAL A 4 -4.13 -0.27 3.22
N GLU A 5 -5.19 -0.39 2.44
CA GLU A 5 -5.44 -1.55 1.58
C GLU A 5 -5.01 -1.23 0.16
N LEU A 6 -4.16 -2.08 -0.42
CA LEU A 6 -3.66 -1.96 -1.78
C LEU A 6 -4.00 -3.22 -2.55
N ILE A 7 -4.73 -3.08 -3.66
CA ILE A 7 -5.20 -4.21 -4.47
C ILE A 7 -4.47 -4.14 -5.82
N PRO A 8 -3.44 -4.96 -6.04
CA PRO A 8 -2.81 -5.07 -7.34
C PRO A 8 -3.62 -5.95 -8.29
N ASP A 9 -3.43 -5.71 -9.58
CA ASP A 9 -4.04 -6.47 -10.66
C ASP A 9 -3.00 -6.78 -11.76
N LEU A 10 -3.41 -7.57 -12.76
CA LEU A 10 -2.52 -7.97 -13.86
C LEU A 10 -1.96 -6.79 -14.67
N SER A 11 -2.64 -5.64 -14.69
CA SER A 11 -2.18 -4.40 -15.32
C SER A 11 -1.47 -3.46 -14.36
N HIS A 12 -1.85 -3.42 -13.08
CA HIS A 12 -1.22 -2.55 -12.08
C HIS A 12 -0.57 -3.35 -10.96
N CYS A 13 0.76 -3.41 -11.01
CA CYS A 13 1.53 -4.02 -9.93
C CYS A 13 1.39 -3.21 -8.63
N ILE A 14 1.69 -3.87 -7.52
CA ILE A 14 1.63 -3.29 -6.18
C ILE A 14 2.41 -1.97 -6.04
N GLU A 15 3.54 -1.82 -6.74
CA GLU A 15 4.30 -0.57 -6.77
C GLU A 15 3.49 0.59 -7.36
N THR A 16 2.82 0.35 -8.49
CA THR A 16 2.00 1.36 -9.18
C THR A 16 0.80 1.74 -8.34
N VAL A 17 0.13 0.76 -7.73
CA VAL A 17 -1.01 0.98 -6.84
C VAL A 17 -0.59 1.77 -5.60
N ALA A 18 0.50 1.37 -4.94
CA ALA A 18 1.06 2.09 -3.79
C ALA A 18 1.45 3.53 -4.13
N LYS A 19 2.13 3.76 -5.26
CA LYS A 19 2.49 5.12 -5.72
C LYS A 19 1.26 5.98 -6.00
N ARG A 20 0.24 5.42 -6.67
CA ARG A 20 -1.01 6.14 -6.98
C ARG A 20 -1.73 6.53 -5.69
N GLU A 21 -1.85 5.60 -4.74
CA GLU A 21 -2.51 5.88 -3.47
C GLU A 21 -1.75 6.92 -2.65
N TYR A 22 -0.41 6.81 -2.58
CA TYR A 22 0.44 7.80 -1.93
C TYR A 22 0.27 9.19 -2.54
N GLN A 23 0.29 9.30 -3.88
CA GLN A 23 0.09 10.58 -4.56
C GLN A 23 -1.30 11.16 -4.31
N ASN A 24 -2.33 10.30 -4.28
CA ASN A 24 -3.69 10.70 -4.00
C ASN A 24 -3.81 11.25 -2.56
N LEU A 25 -3.29 10.53 -1.57
CA LEU A 25 -3.29 10.96 -0.18
C LEU A 25 -2.45 12.22 0.05
N ALA A 26 -1.27 12.31 -0.57
CA ALA A 26 -0.43 13.51 -0.49
C ALA A 26 -1.16 14.73 -1.09
N ARG A 27 -1.82 14.58 -2.24
CA ARG A 27 -2.63 15.65 -2.86
C ARG A 27 -3.81 16.06 -1.99
N ASN A 28 -4.46 15.10 -1.31
CA ASN A 28 -5.55 15.40 -0.38
C ASN A 28 -5.03 16.10 0.88
N TYR A 29 -3.87 15.70 1.41
CA TYR A 29 -3.24 16.35 2.55
C TYR A 29 -2.95 17.84 2.29
N PHE A 30 -2.43 18.18 1.11
CA PHE A 30 -2.22 19.58 0.73
C PHE A 30 -3.53 20.39 0.59
N GLN A 31 -4.67 19.73 0.32
CA GLN A 31 -5.97 20.37 0.15
C GLN A 31 -6.80 20.45 1.44
N ALA A 32 -6.69 19.46 2.33
CA ALA A 32 -7.53 19.34 3.53
C ALA A 32 -7.09 20.26 4.69
N GLY A 33 -5.87 20.80 4.65
CA GLY A 33 -5.32 21.61 5.73
C GLY A 33 -4.90 20.75 6.93
N LYS A 34 -3.83 21.15 7.62
CA LYS A 34 -3.27 20.40 8.76
C LYS A 34 -4.33 20.12 9.83
N GLY A 35 -4.62 18.85 10.12
CA GLY A 35 -5.55 18.47 11.18
C GLY A 35 -5.90 16.98 11.22
N ASP A 36 -5.79 16.26 10.11
CA ASP A 36 -6.05 14.83 10.05
C ASP A 36 -4.80 14.01 10.38
N THR A 37 -4.57 13.76 11.67
CA THR A 37 -3.50 12.87 12.15
C THR A 37 -3.57 11.49 11.51
N GLU A 38 -4.78 10.99 11.23
CA GLU A 38 -4.98 9.70 10.54
C GLU A 38 -4.47 9.73 9.09
N PHE A 39 -4.60 10.85 8.38
CA PHE A 39 -4.06 10.99 7.03
C PHE A 39 -2.53 11.02 7.05
N GLU A 40 -1.93 11.72 8.02
CA GLU A 40 -0.47 11.75 8.20
C GLU A 40 0.08 10.35 8.44
N GLU A 41 -0.57 9.56 9.32
CA GLU A 41 -0.20 8.17 9.55
C GLU A 41 -0.32 7.30 8.29
N ARG A 42 -1.38 7.47 7.47
CA ARG A 42 -1.52 6.73 6.19
C ARG A 42 -0.42 7.07 5.19
N VAL A 43 -0.09 8.36 5.08
CA VAL A 43 0.95 8.85 4.17
C VAL A 43 2.32 8.31 4.60
N GLU A 44 2.63 8.35 5.90
CA GLU A 44 3.89 7.82 6.43
C GLU A 44 3.99 6.30 6.26
N LEU A 45 2.90 5.54 6.47
CA LEU A 45 2.85 4.10 6.20
C LEU A 45 3.18 3.80 4.73
N LEU A 46 2.49 4.46 3.80
CA LEU A 46 2.73 4.27 2.37
C LEU A 46 4.14 4.68 1.96
N ARG A 47 4.65 5.77 2.53
CA ARG A 47 6.01 6.24 2.27
C ARG A 47 7.04 5.22 2.74
N SER A 48 6.94 4.78 3.99
CA SER A 48 7.84 3.78 4.58
C SER A 48 7.75 2.44 3.84
N PHE A 49 6.55 2.05 3.38
CA PHE A 49 6.39 0.91 2.49
C PHE A 49 7.09 1.12 1.14
N LEU A 50 6.92 2.29 0.50
CA LEU A 50 7.58 2.62 -0.77
C LEU A 50 9.11 2.65 -0.66
N GLU A 51 9.66 3.03 0.49
CA GLU A 51 11.11 3.10 0.73
C GLU A 51 11.72 1.75 1.13
N SER A 52 11.00 0.91 1.89
CA SER A 52 11.53 -0.36 2.41
C SER A 52 11.05 -1.63 1.69
N ALA A 53 9.98 -1.58 0.89
CA ALA A 53 9.39 -2.79 0.32
C ALA A 53 10.20 -3.35 -0.88
N ASP A 54 10.35 -4.68 -0.87
CA ASP A 54 10.92 -5.44 -1.98
C ASP A 54 9.90 -5.62 -3.12
N PHE A 55 9.68 -4.59 -3.94
CA PHE A 55 8.70 -4.64 -5.05
C PHE A 55 8.93 -5.79 -6.03
N ARG A 56 10.18 -6.19 -6.25
CA ARG A 56 10.48 -7.37 -7.08
C ARG A 56 9.90 -8.66 -6.51
N LYS A 57 9.99 -8.87 -5.19
CA LYS A 57 9.42 -10.05 -4.54
C LYS A 57 7.90 -9.98 -4.51
N LEU A 58 7.36 -8.83 -4.09
CA LEU A 58 5.91 -8.63 -4.00
C LEU A 58 5.23 -8.80 -5.35
N ARG A 59 5.84 -8.28 -6.41
CA ARG A 59 5.35 -8.45 -7.78
C ARG A 59 5.34 -9.93 -8.18
N LYS A 60 6.43 -10.67 -7.90
CA LYS A 60 6.51 -12.10 -8.22
C LYS A 60 5.45 -12.93 -7.47
N GLU A 61 5.27 -12.68 -6.17
CA GLU A 61 4.20 -13.30 -5.39
C GLU A 61 2.83 -12.96 -5.98
N SER A 62 2.59 -11.68 -6.27
CA SER A 62 1.33 -11.20 -6.83
C SER A 62 0.99 -11.87 -8.16
N GLU A 63 1.96 -11.91 -9.08
CA GLU A 63 1.79 -12.57 -10.38
C GLU A 63 1.46 -14.06 -10.20
N GLU A 64 2.05 -14.76 -9.24
CA GLU A 64 1.76 -16.18 -9.01
C GLU A 64 0.29 -16.41 -8.60
N TYR A 65 -0.27 -15.58 -7.74
CA TYR A 65 -1.69 -15.66 -7.34
C TYR A 65 -2.63 -15.19 -8.45
N LEU A 66 -2.32 -14.07 -9.10
CA LEU A 66 -3.13 -13.50 -10.17
C LEU A 66 -3.20 -14.43 -11.39
N LEU A 67 -2.10 -15.10 -11.73
CA LEU A 67 -2.08 -16.12 -12.80
C LEU A 67 -2.92 -17.36 -12.47
N LYS A 68 -3.12 -17.66 -11.18
CA LYS A 68 -4.05 -18.71 -10.71
C LYS A 68 -5.51 -18.24 -10.71
N GLY A 69 -5.79 -17.02 -11.15
CA GLY A 69 -7.13 -16.41 -11.14
C GLY A 69 -7.60 -15.96 -9.76
N GLN A 70 -6.68 -15.86 -8.78
CA GLN A 70 -6.99 -15.41 -7.43
C GLN A 70 -6.75 -13.91 -7.31
N ASN A 71 -7.65 -13.21 -6.63
CA ASN A 71 -7.43 -11.81 -6.31
C ASN A 71 -6.65 -11.71 -5.02
N ILE A 72 -5.79 -10.71 -4.92
CA ILE A 72 -5.01 -10.48 -3.72
C ILE A 72 -5.12 -9.03 -3.27
N LYS A 73 -4.94 -8.80 -1.98
CA LYS A 73 -4.82 -7.49 -1.39
C LYS A 73 -3.68 -7.44 -0.38
N PHE A 74 -2.99 -6.31 -0.37
CA PHE A 74 -1.98 -5.98 0.62
C PHE A 74 -2.58 -5.06 1.66
N ILE A 75 -2.53 -5.46 2.92
CA ILE A 75 -2.98 -4.66 4.05
C ILE A 75 -1.74 -4.13 4.75
N LEU A 76 -1.46 -2.84 4.62
CA LEU A 76 -0.41 -2.14 5.34
C LEU A 76 -0.91 -1.71 6.72
N TYR A 77 -0.09 -1.88 7.74
CA TYR A 77 -0.40 -1.46 9.10
C TYR A 77 0.89 -1.10 9.87
N PRO A 78 0.81 -0.16 10.82
CA PRO A 78 1.92 0.18 11.69
C PRO A 78 2.07 -0.93 12.74
N GLU A 79 3.29 -1.43 12.92
CA GLU A 79 3.63 -2.40 13.96
C GLU A 79 5.04 -2.10 14.47
N ASP A 80 5.18 -1.85 15.78
CA ASP A 80 6.46 -1.59 16.45
C ASP A 80 7.28 -0.44 15.82
N GLY A 81 6.59 0.63 15.41
CA GLY A 81 7.22 1.79 14.74
C GLY A 81 7.72 1.51 13.31
N GLN A 82 7.40 0.35 12.75
CA GLN A 82 7.71 -0.03 11.38
C GLN A 82 6.44 -0.28 10.58
N THR A 83 6.52 -0.09 9.27
CA THR A 83 5.43 -0.47 8.37
C THR A 83 5.52 -1.96 8.09
N LYS A 84 4.45 -2.69 8.43
CA LYS A 84 4.27 -4.09 8.08
C LYS A 84 3.16 -4.23 7.05
N TYR A 85 3.19 -5.35 6.34
CA TYR A 85 2.17 -5.68 5.35
C TYR A 85 1.74 -7.13 5.46
N LYS A 86 0.47 -7.39 5.15
CA LYS A 86 -0.09 -8.73 4.98
C LYS A 86 -0.65 -8.90 3.59
N LEU A 87 -0.28 -9.99 2.92
CA LEU A 87 -0.89 -10.43 1.67
C LEU A 87 -2.06 -11.34 2.02
N VAL A 88 -3.25 -10.99 1.52
CA VAL A 88 -4.48 -11.79 1.67
C VAL A 88 -5.02 -12.08 0.29
N HIS A 89 -5.32 -13.34 -0.02
CA HIS A 89 -5.99 -13.74 -1.25
C HIS A 89 -7.48 -14.04 -0.99
N PHE A 90 -8.34 -13.77 -1.96
CA PHE A 90 -9.79 -13.98 -1.87
C PHE A 90 -10.41 -14.37 -3.22
#